data_AF-A0A2V7JH17-F1
#
_entry.id   AF-A0A2V7JH17-F1
#
_cell.length_a   1.000
_cell.length_b   1.000
_cell.length_c   1.000
_cell.angle_alpha   90.00
_cell.angle_beta   90.00
_cell.angle_gamma   90.00
#
_symmetry.space_group_name_H-M   'P 1'
#
loop_
_entity.id
_entity.type
_entity.pdbx_description
1 polymer ?
#
loop_
_entity_poly.entity_id
_entity_poly.type
_entity_poly.pdbx_seq_one_letter_code
_entity_poly.pdbx_strand_id
1 'polypeptide(L)'
;MSVGDILVHLVQGNDYLCGSIGGMKAPARAKMTGTDSKDALLAQLRESFAFCDQALAPLTDTNLGEQLPFFGGRKMSRAAVMTLTTGDWADHYSQYANYLRLNGMLPPTAKKPAM
;
A
#
# COMPACT_ATOMS: atom_id res chain seq x y z
N MET A 1 1.18 1.58 -15.43
CA MET A 1 0.70 0.26 -14.98
C MET A 1 -0.76 0.13 -15.36
N SER A 2 -1.30 -1.06 -15.66
CA SER A 2 -2.76 -1.19 -15.81
C SER A 2 -3.45 -0.99 -14.45
N VAL A 3 -4.79 -0.81 -14.45
CA VAL A 3 -5.56 -0.74 -13.20
C VAL A 3 -5.24 -1.94 -12.31
N GLY A 4 -5.29 -3.17 -12.84
CA GLY A 4 -5.01 -4.39 -12.09
C GLY A 4 -3.56 -4.49 -11.64
N ASP A 5 -2.59 -4.06 -12.44
CA ASP A 5 -1.17 -4.06 -12.03
C ASP A 5 -0.93 -3.15 -10.83
N ILE A 6 -1.63 -2.02 -10.72
CA ILE A 6 -1.54 -1.14 -9.54
C ILE A 6 -2.06 -1.89 -8.30
N LEU A 7 -3.13 -2.69 -8.39
CA LEU A 7 -3.61 -3.48 -7.25
C LEU A 7 -2.55 -4.50 -6.80
N VAL A 8 -1.94 -5.20 -7.75
CA VAL A 8 -0.88 -6.19 -7.46
C VAL A 8 0.34 -5.52 -6.81
N HIS A 9 0.75 -4.35 -7.32
CA HIS A 9 1.84 -3.58 -6.74
C HIS A 9 1.53 -3.13 -5.31
N LEU A 10 0.33 -2.60 -5.06
CA LEU A 10 -0.06 -2.18 -3.71
C LEU A 10 -0.08 -3.34 -2.71
N VAL A 11 -0.54 -4.53 -3.12
CA VAL A 11 -0.49 -5.73 -2.26
C VAL A 11 0.95 -6.05 -1.87
N GLN A 12 1.85 -6.13 -2.86
CA GLN A 12 3.26 -6.47 -2.63
C GLN A 12 3.97 -5.40 -1.81
N GLY A 13 3.68 -4.12 -2.09
CA GLY A 13 4.19 -2.96 -1.37
C GLY A 13 3.74 -2.97 0.09
N ASN A 14 2.46 -3.22 0.36
CA ASN A 14 1.90 -3.31 1.71
C ASN A 14 2.56 -4.43 2.52
N ASP A 15 2.62 -5.64 1.96
CA ASP A 15 3.22 -6.78 2.66
C ASP A 15 4.70 -6.54 3.00
N TYR A 16 5.46 -5.95 2.08
CA TYR A 16 6.87 -5.63 2.30
C TYR A 16 7.06 -4.47 3.27
N LEU A 17 6.43 -3.33 3.00
CA LEU A 17 6.66 -2.09 3.74
C LEU A 17 6.09 -2.17 5.15
N CYS A 18 4.84 -2.61 5.31
CA CYS A 18 4.25 -2.78 6.64
C CYS A 18 4.94 -3.89 7.42
N GLY A 19 5.40 -4.96 6.76
CA GLY A 19 6.23 -5.98 7.40
C GLY A 19 7.55 -5.43 7.91
N SER A 20 8.26 -4.64 7.09
CA SER A 20 9.49 -3.95 7.50
C SER A 20 9.25 -2.99 8.68
N ILE A 21 8.16 -2.21 8.63
CA ILE A 21 7.78 -1.27 9.69
C ILE A 21 7.30 -2.00 10.96
N GLY A 22 6.65 -3.15 10.87
CA GLY A 22 6.19 -3.90 12.04
C GLY A 22 7.21 -4.89 12.59
N GLY A 23 8.32 -5.11 11.88
CA GLY A 23 9.22 -6.24 12.17
C GLY A 23 8.57 -7.61 11.90
N MET A 24 7.53 -7.66 11.08
CA MET A 24 6.80 -8.87 10.71
C MET A 24 7.25 -9.39 9.35
N LYS A 25 7.31 -10.71 9.20
CA LYS A 25 7.56 -11.33 7.90
C LYS A 25 6.34 -11.09 6.99
N ALA A 26 6.61 -10.66 5.75
CA ALA A 26 5.59 -10.57 4.71
C ALA A 26 4.82 -11.90 4.55
N PRO A 27 3.48 -11.89 4.47
CA PRO A 27 2.69 -13.10 4.25
C PRO A 27 3.06 -13.79 2.93
N ALA A 28 3.02 -15.12 2.91
CA ALA A 28 3.09 -15.87 1.66
C ALA A 28 1.72 -15.86 0.98
N ARG A 29 1.55 -15.00 -0.03
CA ARG A 29 0.30 -14.90 -0.81
C ARG A 29 0.39 -15.68 -2.11
N ALA A 30 -0.77 -16.06 -2.64
CA ALA A 30 -0.87 -16.53 -4.02
C ALA A 30 -0.42 -15.41 -4.97
N LYS A 31 0.44 -15.75 -5.95
CA LYS A 31 0.91 -14.78 -6.95
C LYS A 31 -0.25 -14.39 -7.86
N MET A 32 -0.44 -13.08 -8.02
CA MET A 32 -1.44 -12.49 -8.93
C MET A 32 -0.77 -11.67 -10.04
N THR A 33 -1.54 -11.40 -11.08
CA THR A 33 -1.22 -10.55 -12.23
C THR A 33 -2.33 -9.52 -12.43
N GLY A 34 -2.05 -8.40 -13.10
CA GLY A 34 -3.06 -7.37 -13.34
C GLY A 34 -4.24 -7.80 -14.22
N THR A 35 -4.19 -9.00 -14.81
CA THR A 35 -5.26 -9.58 -15.61
C THR A 35 -6.19 -10.53 -14.85
N ASP A 36 -5.90 -10.80 -13.57
CA ASP A 36 -6.78 -11.60 -12.72
C ASP A 36 -8.12 -10.90 -12.46
N SER A 37 -9.10 -11.67 -11.96
CA SER A 37 -10.44 -11.14 -11.73
C SER A 37 -10.43 -9.99 -10.72
N LYS A 38 -11.29 -8.98 -10.97
CA LYS A 38 -11.45 -7.81 -10.10
C LYS A 38 -11.70 -8.23 -8.65
N ASP A 39 -12.55 -9.23 -8.42
CA ASP A 39 -12.92 -9.67 -7.08
C ASP A 39 -11.74 -10.32 -6.35
N ALA A 40 -10.93 -11.12 -7.05
CA ALA A 40 -9.72 -11.71 -6.47
C ALA A 40 -8.69 -10.62 -6.12
N LEU A 41 -8.47 -9.65 -7.02
CA LEU A 41 -7.54 -8.56 -6.79
C LEU A 41 -7.97 -7.69 -5.60
N LEU A 42 -9.27 -7.38 -5.50
CA LEU A 42 -9.82 -6.61 -4.39
C LEU A 42 -9.78 -7.36 -3.06
N ALA A 43 -10.02 -8.68 -3.07
CA ALA A 43 -9.90 -9.50 -1.86
C ALA A 43 -8.46 -9.45 -1.33
N GLN A 44 -7.47 -9.71 -2.17
CA GLN A 44 -6.07 -9.70 -1.75
C GLN A 44 -5.59 -8.29 -1.33
N LEU A 45 -6.07 -7.23 -2.00
CA LEU A 45 -5.80 -5.85 -1.58
C LEU A 45 -6.30 -5.59 -0.15
N ARG A 46 -7.52 -6.00 0.17
CA ARG A 46 -8.09 -5.84 1.53
C ARG A 46 -7.28 -6.60 2.57
N GLU A 47 -6.87 -7.83 2.26
CA GLU A 47 -6.02 -8.62 3.15
C GLU A 47 -4.65 -7.96 3.38
N SER A 48 -4.10 -7.25 2.39
CA SER A 48 -2.83 -6.52 2.55
C SER A 48 -2.94 -5.33 3.50
N PHE A 49 -4.07 -4.61 3.47
CA PHE A 49 -4.33 -3.53 4.43
C PHE A 49 -4.61 -4.08 5.84
N ALA A 50 -5.35 -5.18 5.95
CA ALA A 50 -5.54 -5.84 7.25
C ALA A 50 -4.22 -6.34 7.86
N PHE A 51 -3.27 -6.79 7.03
CA PHE A 51 -1.92 -7.09 7.49
C PHE A 51 -1.18 -5.83 7.97
N CYS A 52 -1.29 -4.71 7.25
CA CYS A 52 -0.74 -3.43 7.72
C CYS A 52 -1.31 -3.03 9.08
N ASP A 53 -2.63 -3.16 9.29
CA ASP A 53 -3.24 -2.85 10.59
C ASP A 53 -2.60 -3.67 11.72
N GLN A 54 -2.41 -4.97 11.51
CA GLN A 54 -1.75 -5.85 12.49
C GLN A 54 -0.28 -5.49 12.71
N ALA A 55 0.47 -5.23 11.63
CA ALA A 55 1.89 -4.93 11.68
C ALA A 55 2.19 -3.58 12.34
N LEU A 56 1.28 -2.62 12.22
CA LEU A 56 1.45 -1.27 12.74
C LEU A 56 0.84 -1.08 14.14
N ALA A 57 -0.10 -1.95 14.57
CA ALA A 57 -0.75 -1.87 15.88
C ALA A 57 0.20 -1.79 17.10
N PRO A 58 1.35 -2.48 17.17
CA PRO A 58 2.22 -2.44 18.36
C PRO A 58 3.17 -1.22 18.38
N LEU A 59 3.11 -0.34 17.38
CA LEU A 59 4.03 0.79 17.29
C LEU A 59 3.71 1.87 18.33
N THR A 60 4.76 2.53 18.82
CA THR A 60 4.65 3.65 19.75
C THR A 60 5.72 4.67 19.38
N ASP A 61 5.57 5.91 19.86
CA ASP A 61 6.52 6.99 19.58
C ASP A 61 7.97 6.64 19.93
N THR A 62 8.18 5.73 20.90
CA THR A 62 9.51 5.30 21.35
C THR A 62 10.31 4.57 20.28
N ASN A 63 9.66 3.94 19.29
CA ASN A 63 10.33 3.14 18.25
C ASN A 63 10.39 3.80 16.87
N LEU A 64 9.83 5.00 16.72
CA LEU A 64 9.78 5.72 15.43
C LEU A 64 11.16 6.16 14.92
N GLY A 65 12.11 6.39 15.82
CA GLY A 65 13.49 6.79 15.49
C GLY A 65 14.41 5.63 15.11
N GLU A 66 13.97 4.38 15.29
CA GLU A 66 14.80 3.20 15.04
C GLU A 66 15.21 3.09 13.56
N GLN A 67 16.48 2.74 13.33
CA GLN A 67 17.05 2.63 11.99
C GLN A 67 16.80 1.24 11.40
N LEU A 68 15.91 1.17 10.43
CA LEU A 68 15.57 -0.06 9.70
C LEU A 68 16.51 -0.25 8.50
N PRO A 69 16.99 -1.49 8.26
CA PRO A 69 17.60 -1.84 6.98
C PRO A 69 16.61 -1.61 5.83
N PHE A 70 17.06 -0.99 4.75
CA PHE A 70 16.22 -0.64 3.61
C PHE A 70 16.97 -0.82 2.28
N PHE A 71 16.27 -0.61 1.15
CA PHE A 71 16.78 -0.88 -0.19
C PHE A 71 18.14 -0.24 -0.49
N GLY A 72 19.05 -1.00 -1.10
CA GLY A 72 20.37 -0.53 -1.51
C GLY A 72 21.38 -0.44 -0.36
N GLY A 73 21.15 -1.14 0.75
CA GLY A 73 22.04 -1.15 1.92
C GLY A 73 21.93 0.09 2.79
N ARG A 74 21.00 1.02 2.48
CA ARG A 74 20.73 2.20 3.30
C ARG A 74 19.92 1.84 4.53
N LYS A 75 20.07 2.65 5.58
CA LYS A 75 19.15 2.63 6.72
C LYS A 75 18.21 3.83 6.66
N MET A 76 17.00 3.66 7.13
CA MET A 76 16.01 4.73 7.27
C MET A 76 15.35 4.63 8.64
N SER A 77 14.97 5.76 9.24
CA SER A 77 14.16 5.71 10.46
C SER A 77 12.82 5.03 10.16
N ARG A 78 12.27 4.32 11.14
CA ARG A 78 10.95 3.69 11.04
C ARG A 78 9.89 4.68 10.57
N ALA A 79 9.88 5.89 11.13
CA ALA A 79 9.00 6.99 10.69
C ALA A 79 9.19 7.40 9.23
N ALA A 80 10.42 7.40 8.72
CA ALA A 80 10.67 7.70 7.32
C ALA A 80 10.14 6.60 6.39
N VAL A 81 10.25 5.34 6.79
CA VAL A 81 9.63 4.22 6.05
C VAL A 81 8.11 4.30 6.08
N MET A 82 7.50 4.67 7.22
CA MET A 82 6.05 4.92 7.31
C MET A 82 5.60 6.03 6.35
N THR A 83 6.34 7.14 6.30
CA THR A 83 6.04 8.25 5.39
C THR A 83 6.14 7.81 3.94
N LEU A 84 7.19 7.04 3.58
CA LEU A 84 7.33 6.44 2.25
C LEU A 84 6.13 5.55 1.90
N THR A 85 5.65 4.71 2.82
CA THR A 85 4.48 3.85 2.59
C THR A 85 3.23 4.68 2.28
N THR A 86 2.98 5.74 3.05
CA THR A 86 1.84 6.64 2.76
C THR A 86 2.01 7.38 1.43
N GLY A 87 3.26 7.70 1.06
CA GLY A 87 3.60 8.28 -0.25
C GLY A 87 3.30 7.33 -1.41
N ASP A 88 3.68 6.06 -1.31
CA ASP A 88 3.36 5.04 -2.32
C ASP A 88 1.84 4.90 -2.51
N TRP A 89 1.07 4.88 -1.42
CA TRP A 89 -0.40 4.87 -1.50
C TRP A 89 -0.96 6.10 -2.21
N ALA A 90 -0.45 7.29 -1.88
CA ALA A 90 -0.88 8.54 -2.51
C ALA A 90 -0.53 8.57 -4.01
N ASP A 91 0.66 8.12 -4.38
CA ASP A 91 1.13 8.06 -5.76
C ASP A 91 0.24 7.13 -6.61
N HIS A 92 -0.09 5.94 -6.11
CA HIS A 92 -0.98 5.00 -6.82
C HIS A 92 -2.43 5.44 -6.81
N TYR A 93 -2.90 6.10 -5.75
CA TYR A 93 -4.21 6.75 -5.77
C TYR A 93 -4.28 7.82 -6.86
N SER A 94 -3.23 8.63 -7.02
CA SER A 94 -3.17 9.66 -8.07
C SER A 94 -3.28 9.03 -9.48
N GLN A 95 -2.64 7.88 -9.70
CA GLN A 95 -2.76 7.13 -10.95
C GLN A 95 -4.19 6.65 -11.17
N TYR A 96 -4.85 6.07 -10.18
CA TYR A 96 -6.27 5.70 -10.28
C TYR A 96 -7.17 6.89 -10.57
N ALA A 97 -6.93 8.02 -9.89
CA ALA A 97 -7.72 9.23 -10.09
C ALA A 97 -7.59 9.77 -11.52
N ASN A 98 -6.36 9.74 -12.07
CA ASN A 98 -6.10 10.09 -13.46
C ASN A 98 -6.81 9.14 -14.43
N TYR A 99 -6.77 7.82 -14.19
CA TYR A 99 -7.45 6.84 -15.04
C TYR A 99 -8.97 7.02 -15.02
N LEU A 100 -9.56 7.29 -13.86
CA LEU A 100 -11.00 7.60 -13.77
C LEU A 100 -11.33 8.84 -14.60
N ARG A 101 -10.57 9.94 -14.47
CA ARG A 101 -10.76 11.17 -15.25
C ARG A 101 -10.67 10.93 -16.75
N LEU A 102 -9.67 10.17 -17.20
CA LEU A 102 -9.49 9.81 -18.61
C LEU A 102 -10.64 8.95 -19.15
N ASN A 103 -11.38 8.25 -18.27
CA ASN A 103 -12.58 7.48 -18.61
C ASN A 103 -13.89 8.24 -18.30
N GLY A 104 -13.85 9.57 -18.17
CA GLY A 104 -15.04 10.40 -17.94
C GLY A 104 -15.68 10.22 -16.55
N MET A 105 -14.99 9.57 -15.61
CA MET A 105 -15.45 9.32 -14.25
C MET A 105 -14.79 10.26 -13.25
N LEU A 106 -15.53 10.67 -12.22
CA LEU A 106 -14.94 11.41 -11.10
C LEU A 106 -14.30 10.44 -10.08
N PRO A 107 -13.05 10.69 -9.66
CA PRO A 107 -12.48 9.97 -8.52
C PRO A 107 -13.26 10.25 -7.24
N PRO A 108 -13.26 9.33 -6.25
CA PRO A 108 -14.04 9.48 -5.03
C PRO A 108 -13.84 10.81 -4.31
N THR A 109 -12.60 11.30 -4.22
CA THR A 109 -12.26 12.58 -3.57
C THR A 109 -12.77 13.82 -4.30
N ALA A 110 -13.13 13.71 -5.58
CA ALA A 110 -13.70 14.79 -6.37
C ALA A 110 -15.24 14.76 -6.42
N LYS A 111 -15.89 13.77 -5.80
CA LYS A 111 -17.35 13.72 -5.69
C LYS A 111 -17.81 14.63 -4.55
N LYS A 112 -18.98 15.26 -4.71
CA LYS A 112 -19.62 15.97 -3.59
C LYS A 112 -19.96 14.94 -2.49
N PRO A 113 -19.79 15.28 -1.20
CA PRO A 113 -20.28 14.43 -0.11
C PRO A 113 -21.77 14.12 -0.33
N ALA A 114 -22.19 12.89 -0.05
CA ALA A 114 -23.61 12.60 0.02
C ALA A 114 -24.20 13.46 1.15
N MET A 115 -25.24 14.24 0.84
CA MET A 115 -26.01 15.00 1.82
C MET A 115 -26.82 14.06 2.71
#